data_AF-A0A963TC85-F1
#
_entry.id   AF-A0A963TC85-F1
#
_cell.length_a   1.000
_cell.length_b   1.000
_cell.length_c   1.000
_cell.angle_alpha   90.00
_cell.angle_beta   90.00
_cell.angle_gamma   90.00
#
_symmetry.space_group_name_H-M   'P 1'
#
loop_
_entity.id
_entity.type
_entity.pdbx_description
1 polymer ?
#
loop_
_entity_poly.entity_id
_entity_poly.type
_entity_poly.pdbx_seq_one_letter_code
_entity_poly.pdbx_strand_id
1 'polypeptide(L)'
;GRLVEVGPVADVIKNPLHPYTVGLMGSIPAVGHKVERLVQIDGAMPRLTEIPSGCAFHPRCPEAVERCRVERPDPEDKGDSQVACWLHWHEGDHDEGDHVPAHEPPPQEAGHD
;
A
#
# COMPACT_ATOMS: atom_id res chain seq x y z
N GLY A 1 5.29 -9.00 3.33
CA GLY A 1 4.57 -8.14 2.36
C GLY A 1 3.35 -7.55 3.04
N ARG A 2 2.69 -6.55 2.44
CA ARG A 2 1.44 -5.97 2.95
C ARG A 2 0.42 -5.88 1.83
N LEU A 3 -0.84 -6.21 2.13
CA LEU A 3 -1.94 -6.04 1.18
C LEU A 3 -2.25 -4.54 1.09
N VAL A 4 -2.26 -4.00 -0.13
CA VAL A 4 -2.51 -2.56 -0.36
C VAL A 4 -3.83 -2.32 -1.09
N GLU A 5 -4.31 -3.32 -1.83
CA GLU A 5 -5.52 -3.21 -2.65
C GLU A 5 -6.05 -4.61 -2.98
N VAL A 6 -7.37 -4.79 -2.94
CA VAL A 6 -8.07 -6.01 -3.36
C VAL A 6 -9.43 -5.63 -3.96
N GLY A 7 -9.88 -6.34 -4.99
CA GLY A 7 -11.15 -6.06 -5.66
C GLY A 7 -11.32 -6.89 -6.93
N PRO A 8 -12.39 -6.65 -7.71
CA PRO A 8 -12.57 -7.28 -9.01
C PRO A 8 -11.37 -7.04 -9.91
N VAL A 9 -10.93 -8.08 -10.62
CA VAL A 9 -9.75 -8.02 -11.51
C VAL A 9 -9.85 -6.86 -12.50
N ALA A 10 -11.05 -6.61 -13.05
CA ALA A 10 -11.27 -5.53 -14.00
C ALA A 10 -11.00 -4.15 -13.38
N ASP A 11 -11.37 -3.95 -12.12
CA ASP A 11 -11.21 -2.67 -11.42
C ASP A 11 -9.77 -2.46 -10.98
N VAL A 12 -9.13 -3.47 -10.39
CA VAL A 12 -7.71 -3.39 -10.00
C VAL A 12 -6.79 -3.09 -11.20
N ILE A 13 -7.14 -3.60 -12.39
CA ILE A 13 -6.36 -3.36 -13.61
C ILE A 13 -6.66 -1.99 -14.24
N LYS A 14 -7.94 -1.59 -14.30
CA LYS A 14 -8.36 -0.41 -15.08
C LYS A 14 -8.48 0.87 -14.25
N ASN A 15 -8.87 0.73 -12.99
CA ASN A 15 -9.13 1.80 -12.04
C ASN A 15 -8.39 1.55 -10.71
N PRO A 16 -7.07 1.26 -10.72
CA PRO A 16 -6.32 1.01 -9.49
C PRO A 16 -6.39 2.22 -8.56
N LEU A 17 -6.63 1.95 -7.28
CA LEU A 17 -6.83 2.98 -6.25
C LEU A 17 -5.52 3.34 -5.54
N HIS A 18 -4.64 2.36 -5.27
CA HIS A 18 -3.40 2.61 -4.56
C HIS A 18 -2.29 3.06 -5.54
N PRO A 19 -1.49 4.11 -5.23
CA PRO A 19 -0.42 4.59 -6.13
C PRO A 19 0.60 3.52 -6.53
N TYR A 20 0.84 2.52 -5.67
CA TYR A 20 1.61 1.32 -6.02
C TYR A 20 1.00 0.53 -7.18
N THR A 21 -0.29 0.19 -7.10
CA THR A 21 -1.02 -0.55 -8.14
C THR A 21 -1.09 0.26 -9.42
N VAL A 22 -1.33 1.57 -9.33
CA VAL A 22 -1.27 2.52 -10.47
C VAL A 22 0.09 2.43 -11.17
N GLY A 23 1.19 2.52 -10.40
CA GLY A 23 2.55 2.43 -10.93
C GLY A 23 2.83 1.05 -11.55
N LEU A 24 2.36 -0.04 -10.94
CA LEU A 24 2.52 -1.39 -11.49
C LEU A 24 1.79 -1.54 -12.83
N MET A 25 0.52 -1.13 -12.91
CA MET A 25 -0.25 -1.21 -14.16
C MET A 25 0.36 -0.33 -15.25
N GLY A 26 0.81 0.88 -14.89
CA GLY A 26 1.51 1.79 -15.80
C GLY A 26 2.90 1.32 -16.24
N SER A 27 3.48 0.33 -15.57
CA SER A 27 4.74 -0.31 -15.94
C SER A 27 4.55 -1.42 -16.99
N ILE A 28 3.30 -1.84 -17.26
CA ILE A 28 3.00 -2.92 -18.21
C ILE A 28 2.93 -2.33 -19.63
N PRO A 29 3.78 -2.79 -20.58
CA PRO A 29 3.73 -2.30 -21.95
C PRO A 29 2.44 -2.75 -22.64
N ALA A 30 1.79 -1.81 -23.32
CA ALA A 30 0.62 -2.11 -24.14
C ALA A 30 1.04 -2.89 -25.40
N VAL A 31 0.44 -4.06 -25.61
CA VAL A 31 0.69 -4.87 -26.83
C VAL A 31 0.06 -4.15 -28.03
N GLY A 32 0.87 -3.87 -29.06
CA GLY A 32 0.41 -3.24 -30.31
C GLY A 32 0.37 -1.71 -30.30
N HIS A 33 0.67 -1.05 -29.18
CA HIS A 33 0.75 0.40 -29.09
C HIS A 33 2.15 0.85 -28.65
N LYS A 34 2.74 1.82 -29.38
CA LYS A 34 3.93 2.52 -28.91
C LYS A 34 3.51 3.47 -27.79
N VAL A 35 3.81 3.10 -26.54
CA VAL A 35 3.78 4.03 -25.41
C VAL A 35 5.08 4.84 -25.43
N GLU A 36 4.99 6.17 -25.42
CA GLU A 36 6.17 7.05 -25.45
C GLU A 36 7.00 6.94 -24.17
N ARG A 37 6.36 6.65 -23.03
CA ARG A 37 7.02 6.45 -21.73
C ARG A 37 6.17 5.56 -20.82
N LEU A 38 6.79 4.56 -20.20
CA LEU A 38 6.18 3.75 -19.14
C LEU A 38 6.32 4.48 -17.80
N VAL A 39 5.34 4.31 -16.92
CA VAL A 39 5.46 4.79 -15.54
C VAL A 39 6.51 3.91 -14.86
N GLN A 40 7.53 4.54 -14.27
CA GLN A 40 8.52 3.84 -13.45
C GLN A 40 8.27 4.18 -11.99
N ILE A 41 8.18 3.14 -11.13
CA ILE A 41 8.16 3.35 -9.69
C ILE A 41 9.60 3.56 -9.23
N ASP A 42 9.96 4.81 -8.94
CA ASP A 42 11.29 5.18 -8.51
C ASP A 42 11.70 4.51 -7.18
N GLY A 43 13.01 4.40 -6.98
CA GLY A 43 13.61 3.79 -5.78
C GLY A 43 13.65 2.26 -5.79
N ALA A 44 14.40 1.71 -4.84
CA ALA A 44 14.54 0.27 -4.66
C ALA A 44 13.49 -0.30 -3.69
N MET A 45 13.14 -1.57 -3.86
CA MET A 45 12.35 -2.28 -2.85
C MET A 45 13.13 -2.33 -1.53
N PRO A 46 12.50 -2.02 -0.38
CA PRO A 46 13.17 -2.12 0.91
C PRO A 46 13.61 -3.56 1.16
N ARG A 47 14.72 -3.74 1.90
CA ARG A 47 15.10 -5.07 2.39
C ARG A 47 13.99 -5.58 3.31
N LEU A 48 13.76 -6.89 3.34
CA LEU A 48 12.74 -7.50 4.20
C LEU A 48 13.01 -7.25 5.70
N THR A 49 14.27 -7.00 6.07
CA THR A 49 14.71 -6.63 7.42
C THR A 49 14.57 -5.14 7.73
N GLU A 50 14.22 -4.32 6.74
CA GLU A 50 14.18 -2.84 6.82
C GLU A 50 12.85 -2.33 6.26
N ILE A 51 11.74 -2.98 6.64
CA ILE A 51 10.41 -2.54 6.23
C ILE A 51 10.12 -1.19 6.91
N PRO A 52 9.76 -0.13 6.14
CA PRO A 52 9.44 1.17 6.71
C PRO A 52 8.29 1.10 7.72
N SER A 53 8.32 2.02 8.69
CA SER A 53 7.16 2.33 9.54
C SER A 53 6.00 2.88 8.70
N GLY A 54 4.81 2.98 9.29
CA GLY A 54 3.64 3.48 8.60
C GLY A 54 3.26 2.65 7.37
N CYS A 55 2.95 3.27 6.23
CA CYS A 55 2.73 2.60 4.95
C CYS A 55 4.05 2.12 4.33
N ALA A 56 4.20 0.81 4.08
CA ALA A 56 5.43 0.23 3.54
C ALA A 56 5.86 0.78 2.15
N PHE A 57 4.95 1.44 1.42
CA PHE A 57 5.24 2.07 0.12
C PHE A 57 5.60 3.56 0.21
N HIS A 58 5.46 4.20 1.39
CA HIS A 58 5.67 5.64 1.54
C HIS A 58 7.03 6.18 1.02
N PRO A 59 8.16 5.44 1.06
CA PRO A 59 9.43 5.97 0.54
C PRO A 59 9.47 6.14 -0.98
N ARG A 60 8.56 5.48 -1.70
CA ARG A 60 8.48 5.45 -3.17
C ARG A 60 7.16 6.01 -3.71
N CYS A 61 6.22 6.31 -2.83
CA CYS A 61 4.91 6.83 -3.20
C CYS A 61 5.04 8.32 -3.54
N PRO A 62 4.67 8.75 -4.77
CA PRO A 62 4.70 10.17 -5.13
C PRO A 62 3.64 10.99 -4.36
N GLU A 63 2.61 10.33 -3.86
CA GLU A 63 1.49 10.92 -3.10
C GLU A 63 1.64 10.72 -1.57
N ALA A 64 2.86 10.46 -1.08
CA ALA A 64 3.08 10.22 0.35
C ALA A 64 2.81 11.48 1.19
N VAL A 65 1.94 11.36 2.18
CA VAL A 65 1.73 12.36 3.24
C VAL A 65 2.48 11.97 4.52
N GLU A 66 2.61 12.90 5.48
CA GLU A 66 3.34 12.65 6.73
C GLU A 66 2.78 11.45 7.52
N ARG A 67 1.45 11.30 7.53
CA ARG A 67 0.77 10.15 8.16
C ARG A 67 1.24 8.81 7.60
N CYS A 68 1.59 8.73 6.31
CA CYS A 68 2.13 7.52 5.68
C CYS A 68 3.45 7.05 6.30
N ARG A 69 4.21 7.92 6.96
CA ARG A 69 5.54 7.59 7.55
C ARG A 69 5.42 6.95 8.93
N VAL A 70 4.34 7.23 9.63
CA VAL A 70 4.15 6.87 11.04
C VAL A 70 3.04 5.84 11.24
N GLU A 71 1.96 5.93 10.46
CA GLU A 71 0.78 5.08 10.62
C GLU A 71 0.49 4.26 9.37
N ARG A 72 0.06 3.02 9.61
CA ARG A 72 -0.39 2.13 8.55
C ARG A 72 -1.87 2.42 8.29
N PRO A 73 -2.29 2.67 7.04
CA PRO A 73 -3.70 2.75 6.72
C PRO A 73 -4.33 1.37 6.88
N ASP A 74 -5.50 1.32 7.51
CA ASP A 74 -6.35 0.14 7.41
C ASP A 74 -7.08 0.15 6.04
N PRO A 75 -7.53 -1.02 5.56
CA PRO A 75 -8.24 -1.10 4.29
C PRO A 75 -9.60 -0.39 4.37
N GLU A 76 -9.85 0.52 3.43
CA GLU A 76 -11.11 1.23 3.27
C GLU A 76 -11.91 0.65 2.10
N ASP A 77 -13.21 0.48 2.29
CA ASP A 77 -14.13 0.07 1.21
C ASP A 77 -14.30 1.20 0.19
N LYS A 78 -14.17 0.85 -1.09
CA LYS A 78 -14.35 1.70 -2.27
C LYS A 78 -15.15 0.94 -3.33
N GLY A 79 -16.46 0.88 -3.11
CA GLY A 79 -17.36 0.06 -3.93
C GLY A 79 -17.08 -1.42 -3.68
N ASP A 80 -16.77 -2.18 -4.73
CA ASP A 80 -16.45 -3.61 -4.65
C ASP A 80 -14.95 -3.87 -4.34
N SER A 81 -14.16 -2.81 -4.13
CA SER A 81 -12.73 -2.90 -3.83
C SER A 81 -12.42 -2.39 -2.43
N GLN A 82 -11.31 -2.86 -1.85
CA GLN A 82 -10.72 -2.34 -0.62
C GLN A 82 -9.32 -1.83 -0.88
N VAL A 83 -8.96 -0.71 -0.26
CA VAL A 83 -7.66 -0.07 -0.43
C VAL A 83 -7.09 0.42 0.89
N ALA A 84 -5.86 0.01 1.21
CA ALA A 84 -5.13 0.50 2.37
C ALA A 84 -4.28 1.71 1.96
N CYS A 85 -4.89 2.90 1.86
CA CYS A 85 -4.21 4.13 1.47
C CYS A 85 -4.82 5.37 2.15
N TRP A 86 -3.98 6.25 2.69
CA TRP A 86 -4.44 7.49 3.32
C TRP A 86 -5.12 8.48 2.37
N LEU A 87 -4.97 8.33 1.05
CA LEU A 87 -5.70 9.14 0.06
C LEU A 87 -7.21 8.87 0.04
N HIS A 88 -7.60 7.70 0.54
CA HIS A 88 -8.96 7.17 0.47
C HIS A 88 -9.67 7.18 1.82
N TRP A 89 -9.00 7.75 2.81
CA TRP A 89 -9.42 7.78 4.20
C TRP A 89 -10.26 9.03 4.49
N HIS A 90 -11.38 8.88 5.20
CA HIS A 90 -12.23 9.99 5.63
C HIS A 90 -12.34 10.00 7.16
N GLU A 91 -12.07 11.16 7.78
CA GLU A 91 -12.30 11.38 9.21
C GLU A 91 -13.80 11.31 9.50
N GLY A 92 -14.27 10.12 9.92
CA GLY A 92 -15.67 9.89 10.27
C GLY A 92 -16.13 8.43 10.24
N ASP A 93 -15.40 7.53 9.59
CA ASP A 93 -15.86 6.15 9.31
C ASP A 93 -15.31 5.08 10.28
N HIS A 94 -14.70 5.48 11.41
CA HIS A 94 -14.34 4.53 12.46
C HIS A 94 -15.59 4.03 13.19
N ASP A 95 -16.24 3.01 12.65
CA ASP A 95 -17.11 2.14 13.43
C ASP A 95 -16.23 1.46 14.50
N GLU A 96 -16.55 1.74 15.75
CA GLU A 96 -15.86 1.30 16.96
C GLU A 96 -16.03 -0.23 17.12
N GLY A 97 -15.34 -1.02 16.30
CA GLY A 97 -15.63 -2.45 16.18
C GLY A 97 -14.52 -3.40 15.76
N ASP A 98 -13.55 -3.01 14.92
CA ASP A 98 -12.58 -3.97 14.38
C ASP A 98 -11.13 -3.45 14.47
N HIS A 99 -10.68 -3.29 15.71
CA HIS A 99 -9.27 -3.02 15.97
C HIS A 99 -8.48 -4.31 15.71
N VAL A 100 -7.94 -4.46 14.50
CA VAL A 100 -6.93 -5.50 14.24
C VAL A 100 -5.69 -5.10 15.05
N PRO A 101 -5.28 -5.86 16.09
CA PRO A 101 -4.14 -5.47 16.90
C PRO A 101 -2.91 -5.42 15.99
N ALA A 102 -2.13 -4.34 16.13
CA ALA A 102 -0.80 -4.25 15.55
C ALA A 102 -0.05 -5.53 15.97
N HIS A 103 0.44 -6.28 14.98
CA HIS A 103 1.17 -7.51 15.23
C HIS A 103 2.38 -7.17 16.12
N GLU A 104 2.28 -7.49 17.41
CA GLU A 104 3.40 -7.33 18.35
C GLU A 104 4.62 -8.07 17.77
N PRO A 105 5.80 -7.44 17.77
CA PRO A 105 7.02 -8.17 17.45
C PRO A 105 7.24 -9.26 18.51
N PRO A 106 7.71 -10.46 18.13
CA PRO A 106 7.95 -11.53 19.11
C PRO A 106 8.94 -11.05 20.19
N PRO A 107 8.75 -11.47 21.45
CA PRO A 107 9.66 -11.11 22.53
C PRO A 107 11.07 -11.60 22.20
N GLN A 108 12.05 -10.70 22.36
CA GLN A 108 13.46 -11.04 22.20
C GLN A 108 13.88 -11.90 23.39
N GLU A 109 14.19 -13.17 23.16
CA GLU A 109 14.68 -14.06 24.21
C GLU A 109 16.03 -13.55 24.73
N ALA A 110 16.04 -13.11 25.99
CA ALA A 110 17.26 -12.80 26.72
C ALA A 110 18.04 -14.12 26.91
N GLY A 111 19.25 -14.16 26.36
CA GLY A 111 20.18 -15.26 26.54
C GLY A 111 20.37 -15.59 28.02
N HIS A 112 20.14 -16.85 28.37
CA HIS A 112 20.59 -17.43 29.62
C HIS A 112 22.07 -17.82 29.50
N ASP A 113 22.84 -17.42 30.52
CA ASP A 113 24.15 -17.97 30.88
C ASP A 113 24.02 -19.45 31.32
#